data_AF-A0A1X7UIW8-F1
#
_entry.id   AF-A0A1X7UIW8-F1
#
_cell.length_a   1.000
_cell.length_b   1.000
_cell.length_c   1.000
_cell.angle_alpha   90.00
_cell.angle_beta   90.00
_cell.angle_gamma   90.00
#
_symmetry.space_group_name_H-M   'P 1'
#
loop_
_entity.id
_entity.type
_entity.pdbx_description
1 polymer ?
#
loop_
_entity_poly.entity_id
_entity_poly.type
_entity_poly.pdbx_seq_one_letter_code
_entity_poly.pdbx_strand_id
1 'polypeptide(L)'
;LWDVLSGEYLKPPGSNEEWKRIIDGSCQAWILPHCIGAIDGKHVVMQAPANSGSQYYNYKGTHSIVLLAVCDYNYCFTLLDIGNYGRQSDGRVFSNSLLGQAMESNTLSIPEPVLSQICVHMPYFFVADCAFPLKTYILTPYPGSYLPENKRIFKYWLSRARCVIENAFGILATKFRIFRRPIIAKVEKVTRITQAACVLHNYLKILEMHCPVSARLYCPPGFVDQEDTKEVQEYMTAYVNSIGAVPWQKDHIHST
;
A
#
# COMPACT_ATOMS: atom_id res chain seq x y z
N LEU A 1 19.38 8.39 -12.08
CA LEU A 1 18.17 8.67 -11.26
C LEU A 1 17.95 7.55 -10.25
N TRP A 2 17.55 6.35 -10.69
CA TRP A 2 17.35 5.21 -9.82
C TRP A 2 18.57 4.94 -8.92
N ASP A 3 19.74 4.72 -9.52
CA ASP A 3 20.97 4.34 -8.80
C ASP A 3 21.42 5.37 -7.75
N VAL A 4 20.99 6.63 -7.88
CA VAL A 4 21.37 7.72 -6.98
C VAL A 4 20.33 7.94 -5.90
N LEU A 5 19.04 7.92 -6.26
CA LEU A 5 17.96 8.30 -5.34
C LEU A 5 17.34 7.11 -4.61
N SER A 6 17.42 5.88 -5.13
CA SER A 6 16.69 4.75 -4.56
C SER A 6 17.16 4.40 -3.15
N GLY A 7 18.46 4.44 -2.90
CA GLY A 7 19.03 4.16 -1.57
C GLY A 7 18.60 5.13 -0.46
N GLU A 8 18.06 6.30 -0.81
CA GLU A 8 17.59 7.30 0.15
C GLU A 8 16.07 7.40 0.17
N TYR A 9 15.43 7.48 -1.00
CA TYR A 9 14.01 7.80 -1.15
C TYR A 9 13.14 6.58 -1.41
N LEU A 10 13.69 5.41 -1.74
CA LEU A 10 12.91 4.22 -2.05
C LEU A 10 13.60 2.97 -1.50
N LYS A 11 13.51 2.84 -0.17
CA LYS A 11 14.06 1.73 0.60
C LYS A 11 13.02 1.18 1.58
N PRO A 12 13.13 -0.11 1.93
CA PRO A 12 12.40 -0.63 3.07
C PRO A 12 12.76 0.16 4.33
N PRO A 13 11.85 0.29 5.31
CA PRO A 13 12.19 0.81 6.63
C PRO A 13 13.32 -0.01 7.24
N GLY A 14 14.40 0.65 7.65
CA GLY A 14 15.62 0.01 8.14
C GLY A 14 15.79 0.08 9.66
N SER A 15 14.89 0.78 10.35
CA SER A 15 14.95 1.00 11.81
C SER A 15 13.59 0.83 12.48
N ASN A 16 13.61 0.51 13.78
CA ASN A 16 12.39 0.37 14.58
C ASN A 16 11.61 1.69 14.62
N GLU A 17 12.28 2.83 14.60
CA GLU A 17 11.68 4.17 14.58
C GLU A 17 10.94 4.44 13.27
N GLU A 18 11.49 4.02 12.12
CA GLU A 18 10.82 4.14 10.83
C GLU A 18 9.58 3.23 10.76
N TRP A 19 9.69 1.99 11.23
CA TRP A 19 8.53 1.09 11.34
C TRP A 19 7.46 1.66 12.26
N LYS A 20 7.84 2.13 13.45
CA LYS A 20 6.91 2.76 14.41
C LYS A 20 6.18 3.94 13.78
N ARG A 21 6.89 4.80 13.02
CA ARG A 21 6.27 5.93 12.30
C ARG A 21 5.20 5.46 11.32
N ILE A 22 5.47 4.39 10.56
CA ILE A 22 4.50 3.83 9.62
C ILE A 22 3.30 3.23 10.35
N ILE A 23 3.52 2.52 11.45
CA ILE A 23 2.46 1.91 12.25
C ILE A 23 1.56 2.99 12.86
N ASP A 24 2.15 3.98 13.52
CA ASP A 24 1.43 5.06 14.17
C ASP A 24 0.67 5.90 13.13
N GLY A 25 1.30 6.20 11.99
CA GLY A 25 0.66 6.91 10.88
C GLY A 25 -0.49 6.14 10.24
N SER A 26 -0.34 4.82 10.03
CA SER A 26 -1.41 3.96 9.51
C SER A 26 -2.58 3.84 10.50
N CYS A 27 -2.27 3.73 11.79
CA CYS A 27 -3.27 3.71 12.86
C CYS A 27 -4.03 5.04 12.90
N GLN A 28 -3.34 6.18 12.78
CA GLN A 28 -4.00 7.49 12.76
C GLN A 28 -4.84 7.71 11.49
N ALA A 29 -4.35 7.28 10.33
CA ALA A 29 -4.99 7.54 9.04
C ALA A 29 -6.23 6.64 8.82
N TRP A 30 -6.15 5.37 9.21
CA TRP A 30 -7.18 4.37 8.87
C TRP A 30 -7.72 3.62 10.07
N ILE A 31 -7.22 3.91 11.27
CA ILE A 31 -7.71 3.30 12.52
C ILE A 31 -7.53 1.78 12.46
N LEU A 32 -6.42 1.40 11.83
CA LEU A 32 -6.01 0.04 11.59
C LEU A 32 -4.66 -0.19 12.29
N PRO A 33 -4.67 -0.57 13.57
CA PRO A 33 -3.44 -0.82 14.32
C PRO A 33 -2.65 -1.95 13.67
N HIS A 34 -1.33 -1.93 13.84
CA HIS A 34 -0.40 -2.94 13.32
C HIS A 34 -0.33 -3.03 11.78
N CYS A 35 -1.05 -2.18 11.04
CA CYS A 35 -0.87 -2.03 9.60
C CYS A 35 0.47 -1.36 9.32
N ILE A 36 1.28 -1.99 8.45
CA ILE A 36 2.60 -1.50 8.06
C ILE A 36 2.69 -1.09 6.58
N GLY A 37 1.55 -1.08 5.87
CA GLY A 37 1.44 -0.60 4.51
C GLY A 37 0.39 -1.37 3.69
N ALA A 38 0.18 -0.90 2.46
CA ALA A 38 -0.72 -1.54 1.51
C ALA A 38 0.07 -2.08 0.30
N ILE A 39 -0.25 -3.30 -0.13
CA ILE A 39 0.34 -3.97 -1.30
C ILE A 39 -0.69 -4.04 -2.42
N ASP A 40 -0.28 -3.65 -3.62
CA ASP A 40 -1.08 -3.85 -4.82
C ASP A 40 -0.22 -3.89 -6.08
N GLY A 41 -0.77 -4.45 -7.16
CA GLY A 41 -0.17 -4.52 -8.48
C GLY A 41 -0.73 -3.46 -9.44
N LYS A 42 0.16 -2.86 -10.22
CA LYS A 42 -0.19 -1.95 -11.32
C LYS A 42 0.33 -2.48 -12.64
N HIS A 43 -0.56 -2.62 -13.62
CA HIS A 43 -0.17 -2.82 -15.01
C HIS A 43 0.40 -1.53 -15.61
N VAL A 44 1.69 -1.55 -15.96
CA VAL A 44 2.34 -0.52 -16.77
C VAL A 44 2.17 -0.90 -18.23
N VAL A 45 1.21 -0.26 -18.90
CA VAL A 45 0.84 -0.57 -20.29
C VAL A 45 1.94 -0.14 -21.25
N MET A 46 2.29 -1.02 -22.17
CA MET A 46 3.33 -0.81 -23.17
C MET A 46 2.91 -1.36 -24.54
N GLN A 47 3.66 -0.99 -25.58
CA GLN A 47 3.56 -1.64 -26.88
C GLN A 47 3.87 -3.14 -26.75
N ALA A 48 3.17 -3.97 -27.53
CA ALA A 48 3.46 -5.39 -27.64
C ALA A 48 4.94 -5.61 -27.97
N PRO A 49 5.71 -6.34 -27.13
CA PRO A 49 7.09 -6.65 -27.45
C PRO A 49 7.18 -7.58 -28.67
N ALA A 50 8.21 -7.40 -29.48
CA ALA A 50 8.44 -8.30 -30.62
C ALA A 50 8.67 -9.74 -30.13
N ASN A 51 8.06 -10.70 -30.82
CA ASN A 51 8.23 -12.14 -30.56
C ASN A 51 7.85 -12.61 -29.13
N SER A 52 7.03 -11.86 -28.38
CA SER A 52 6.64 -12.25 -27.02
C SER A 52 5.37 -13.09 -26.92
N GLY A 53 4.68 -13.33 -28.04
CA GLY A 53 3.35 -13.94 -28.04
C GLY A 53 2.42 -13.26 -27.04
N SER A 54 1.75 -14.04 -26.19
CA SER A 54 0.81 -13.54 -25.17
C SER A 54 1.42 -13.34 -23.78
N GLN A 55 2.75 -13.40 -23.62
CA GLN A 55 3.40 -13.29 -22.30
C GLN A 55 3.01 -12.01 -21.57
N TYR A 56 3.07 -10.87 -22.26
CA TYR A 56 2.73 -9.56 -21.67
C TYR A 56 1.25 -9.20 -21.82
N TYR A 57 0.47 -10.02 -22.52
CA TYR A 57 -0.94 -9.76 -22.78
C TYR A 57 -1.78 -10.06 -21.53
N ASN A 58 -2.38 -9.02 -20.97
CA ASN A 58 -3.15 -9.11 -19.72
C ASN A 58 -4.66 -9.31 -20.00
N TYR A 59 -5.40 -9.58 -18.93
CA TYR A 59 -6.86 -9.77 -19.00
C TYR A 59 -7.64 -8.52 -19.44
N LYS A 60 -7.01 -7.34 -19.44
CA LYS A 60 -7.58 -6.07 -19.91
C LYS A 60 -7.36 -5.83 -21.41
N GLY A 61 -6.86 -6.82 -22.15
CA GLY A 61 -6.64 -6.72 -23.58
C GLY A 61 -5.45 -5.84 -23.99
N THR A 62 -4.49 -5.64 -23.09
CA THR A 62 -3.31 -4.79 -23.32
C THR A 62 -2.01 -5.53 -23.01
N HIS A 63 -0.89 -5.06 -23.55
CA HIS A 63 0.42 -5.56 -23.19
C HIS A 63 0.99 -4.72 -22.04
N SER A 64 1.50 -5.37 -21.00
CA SER A 64 2.01 -4.66 -19.81
C SER A 64 3.06 -5.46 -19.07
N ILE A 65 3.90 -4.74 -18.32
CA ILE A 65 4.62 -5.31 -17.18
C ILE A 65 3.85 -4.99 -15.89
N VAL A 66 4.06 -5.82 -14.87
CA VAL A 66 3.52 -5.59 -13.52
C VAL A 66 4.54 -4.79 -12.71
N LEU A 67 4.05 -3.72 -12.08
CA LEU A 67 4.66 -3.01 -10.95
C LEU A 67 3.92 -3.47 -9.69
N LEU A 68 4.52 -4.38 -8.93
CA LEU A 68 4.05 -4.74 -7.60
C LEU A 68 4.70 -3.78 -6.60
N ALA A 69 3.91 -3.11 -5.77
CA ALA A 69 4.43 -2.11 -4.86
C ALA A 69 3.79 -2.22 -3.48
N VAL A 70 4.56 -1.84 -2.47
CA VAL A 70 4.08 -1.53 -1.12
C VAL A 70 4.19 -0.03 -0.91
N CYS A 71 3.18 0.59 -0.31
CA CYS A 71 3.29 1.97 0.16
C CYS A 71 2.89 2.13 1.62
N ASP A 72 3.45 3.16 2.24
CA ASP A 72 3.10 3.59 3.59
C ASP A 72 1.84 4.47 3.61
N TYR A 73 1.46 4.91 4.81
CA TYR A 73 0.33 5.80 5.07
C TYR A 73 0.43 7.17 4.39
N ASN A 74 1.63 7.56 3.96
CA ASN A 74 1.90 8.84 3.33
C ASN A 74 2.11 8.72 1.81
N TYR A 75 1.58 7.65 1.22
CA TYR A 75 1.61 7.35 -0.21
C TYR A 75 3.04 7.13 -0.76
N CYS A 76 4.05 6.95 0.09
CA CYS A 76 5.42 6.71 -0.36
C CYS A 76 5.64 5.21 -0.58
N PHE A 77 6.23 4.85 -1.73
CA PHE A 77 6.54 3.45 -2.05
C PHE A 77 7.72 2.96 -1.22
N THR A 78 7.55 1.93 -0.41
CA THR A 78 8.62 1.38 0.44
C THR A 78 9.31 0.18 -0.19
N LEU A 79 8.58 -0.60 -1.00
CA LEU A 79 9.07 -1.81 -1.65
C LEU A 79 8.49 -1.90 -3.05
N LEU A 80 9.30 -2.32 -4.02
CA LEU A 80 8.90 -2.49 -5.42
C LEU A 80 9.43 -3.82 -5.98
N ASP A 81 8.62 -4.47 -6.81
CA ASP A 81 9.03 -5.51 -7.75
C ASP A 81 8.46 -5.16 -9.14
N ILE A 82 9.33 -5.05 -10.15
CA ILE A 82 8.98 -4.51 -11.46
C ILE A 82 9.46 -5.44 -12.56
N GLY A 83 8.60 -5.72 -13.53
CA GLY A 83 8.98 -6.39 -14.77
C GLY A 83 8.34 -7.75 -14.98
N ASN A 84 7.58 -8.24 -13.99
CA ASN A 84 6.78 -9.45 -14.14
C ASN A 84 5.78 -9.34 -15.29
N TYR A 85 5.47 -10.47 -15.92
CA TYR A 85 4.61 -10.54 -17.09
C TYR A 85 3.18 -10.09 -16.78
N GLY A 86 2.59 -9.22 -17.61
CA GLY A 86 1.22 -8.73 -17.44
C GLY A 86 0.12 -9.81 -17.44
N ARG A 87 0.41 -11.03 -17.88
CA ARG A 87 -0.53 -12.16 -17.79
C ARG A 87 -0.69 -12.71 -16.37
N GLN A 88 0.25 -12.45 -15.47
CA GLN A 88 0.24 -13.00 -14.12
C GLN A 88 -0.69 -12.18 -13.21
N SER A 89 -1.37 -12.86 -12.28
CA SER A 89 -2.15 -12.23 -11.22
C SER A 89 -1.24 -11.72 -10.10
N ASP A 90 -1.72 -10.75 -9.33
CA ASP A 90 -0.92 -10.11 -8.28
C ASP A 90 -0.44 -11.11 -7.22
N GLY A 91 -1.29 -12.05 -6.78
CA GLY A 91 -0.86 -13.11 -5.87
C GLY A 91 0.26 -14.01 -6.44
N ARG A 92 0.28 -14.25 -7.76
CA ARG A 92 1.33 -15.05 -8.41
C ARG A 92 2.63 -14.26 -8.56
N VAL A 93 2.51 -12.99 -8.92
CA VAL A 93 3.65 -12.05 -8.97
C VAL A 93 4.27 -11.95 -7.58
N PHE A 94 3.45 -11.72 -6.55
CA PHE A 94 3.86 -11.68 -5.16
C PHE A 94 4.61 -12.94 -4.73
N SER A 95 4.04 -14.13 -4.95
CA SER A 95 4.64 -15.39 -4.49
C SER A 95 6.01 -15.66 -5.12
N ASN A 96 6.26 -15.15 -6.33
CA ASN A 96 7.53 -15.31 -7.03
C ASN A 96 8.50 -14.13 -6.83
N SER A 97 8.02 -13.00 -6.33
CA SER A 97 8.79 -11.77 -6.15
C SER A 97 9.83 -11.90 -5.03
N LEU A 98 10.92 -11.14 -5.14
CA LEU A 98 11.88 -10.98 -4.04
C LEU A 98 11.19 -10.41 -2.79
N LEU A 99 10.17 -9.56 -3.01
CA LEU A 99 9.32 -9.02 -1.96
C LEU A 99 8.61 -10.13 -1.17
N GLY A 100 7.91 -11.03 -1.87
CA GLY A 100 7.19 -12.13 -1.23
C GLY A 100 8.13 -13.12 -0.52
N GLN A 101 9.29 -13.40 -1.12
CA GLN A 101 10.32 -14.21 -0.49
C GLN A 101 10.89 -13.55 0.77
N ALA A 102 11.11 -12.23 0.75
CA ALA A 102 11.61 -11.49 1.90
C ALA A 102 10.59 -11.46 3.06
N MET A 103 9.30 -11.37 2.73
CA MET A 103 8.22 -11.47 3.72
C MET A 103 8.12 -12.86 4.34
N GLU A 104 8.13 -13.93 3.52
CA GLU A 104 8.02 -15.30 4.02
C GLU A 104 9.26 -15.74 4.84
N SER A 105 10.44 -15.21 4.51
CA SER A 105 11.69 -15.47 5.24
C SER A 105 11.95 -14.53 6.42
N ASN A 106 11.03 -13.59 6.70
CA ASN A 106 11.17 -12.57 7.75
C ASN A 106 12.46 -11.74 7.66
N THR A 107 12.92 -11.42 6.45
CA THR A 107 14.18 -10.68 6.20
C THR A 107 13.97 -9.17 6.06
N LEU A 108 12.73 -8.69 6.12
CA LEU A 108 12.38 -7.26 6.10
C LEU A 108 12.71 -6.53 7.42
N SER A 109 13.28 -7.23 8.41
CA SER A 109 13.64 -6.66 9.73
C SER A 109 12.46 -5.93 10.38
N ILE A 110 11.25 -6.48 10.24
CA ILE A 110 10.05 -5.97 10.90
C ILE A 110 10.21 -6.22 12.41
N PRO A 111 10.02 -5.20 13.27
CA PRO A 111 10.15 -5.39 14.71
C PRO A 111 9.11 -6.37 15.25
N GLU A 112 9.41 -6.97 16.39
CA GLU A 112 8.41 -7.74 17.11
C GLU A 112 7.23 -6.84 17.52
N PRO A 113 5.97 -7.30 17.38
CA PRO A 113 4.81 -6.53 17.78
C PRO A 113 4.88 -6.15 19.25
N VAL A 114 4.66 -4.87 19.55
CA VAL A 114 4.47 -4.44 20.93
C VAL A 114 3.12 -4.97 21.40
N LEU A 115 3.17 -6.04 22.19
CA LEU A 115 1.98 -6.67 22.75
C LEU A 115 1.30 -5.69 23.71
N SER A 116 0.00 -5.48 23.52
CA SER A 116 -0.86 -4.75 24.45
C SER A 116 -1.95 -5.67 24.98
N GLN A 117 -2.64 -5.26 26.05
CA GLN A 117 -3.77 -6.02 26.60
C GLN A 117 -4.93 -6.17 25.60
N ILE A 118 -4.99 -5.33 24.55
CA ILE A 118 -5.98 -5.39 23.45
C ILE A 118 -5.50 -6.33 22.33
N CYS A 119 -4.19 -6.30 22.03
CA CYS A 119 -3.59 -6.98 20.88
C CYS A 119 -2.61 -8.06 21.34
N VAL A 120 -3.11 -9.04 22.08
CA VAL A 120 -2.27 -10.05 22.75
C VAL A 120 -1.52 -10.97 21.76
N HIS A 121 -1.96 -11.05 20.50
CA HIS A 121 -1.32 -11.89 19.45
C HIS A 121 -1.42 -11.34 18.02
N MET A 122 -1.52 -10.02 17.82
CA MET A 122 -1.66 -9.48 16.46
C MET A 122 -0.27 -9.20 15.84
N PRO A 123 0.16 -9.92 14.78
CA PRO A 123 1.38 -9.58 14.07
C PRO A 123 1.24 -8.23 13.34
N TYR A 124 2.36 -7.62 12.97
CA TYR A 124 2.34 -6.56 11.96
C TYR A 124 1.97 -7.16 10.59
N PHE A 125 1.15 -6.44 9.83
CA PHE A 125 0.63 -6.94 8.56
C PHE A 125 0.53 -5.85 7.50
N PHE A 126 0.61 -6.27 6.25
CA PHE A 126 0.21 -5.46 5.11
C PHE A 126 -1.25 -5.73 4.74
N VAL A 127 -1.92 -4.73 4.18
CA VAL A 127 -3.24 -4.89 3.59
C VAL A 127 -3.11 -5.14 2.09
N ALA A 128 -3.89 -6.06 1.54
CA ALA A 128 -3.87 -6.37 0.12
C ALA A 128 -5.29 -6.68 -0.39
N ASP A 129 -5.46 -6.75 -1.71
CA ASP A 129 -6.73 -7.14 -2.32
C ASP A 129 -6.97 -8.66 -2.23
N CYS A 130 -8.12 -9.13 -2.73
CA CYS A 130 -8.46 -10.55 -2.68
C CYS A 130 -7.70 -11.43 -3.69
N ALA A 131 -6.88 -10.85 -4.58
CA ALA A 131 -6.00 -11.59 -5.47
C ALA A 131 -4.70 -12.06 -4.77
N PHE A 132 -4.40 -11.53 -3.58
CA PHE A 132 -3.29 -11.98 -2.73
C PHE A 132 -3.72 -13.12 -1.78
N PRO A 133 -2.79 -14.01 -1.40
CA PRO A 133 -3.06 -15.01 -0.38
C PRO A 133 -3.21 -14.38 1.01
N LEU A 134 -4.19 -14.84 1.78
CA LEU A 134 -4.28 -14.52 3.21
C LEU A 134 -3.11 -15.19 3.94
N LYS A 135 -2.33 -14.39 4.68
CA LYS A 135 -1.15 -14.83 5.44
C LYS A 135 -1.15 -14.17 6.82
N THR A 136 -0.29 -14.63 7.73
CA THR A 136 -0.11 -13.98 9.04
C THR A 136 0.38 -12.54 8.91
N TYR A 137 1.08 -12.21 7.82
CA TYR A 137 1.64 -10.89 7.52
C TYR A 137 0.93 -10.17 6.36
N ILE A 138 -0.14 -10.74 5.77
CA ILE A 138 -0.99 -10.10 4.74
C ILE A 138 -2.46 -10.36 5.06
N LEU A 139 -3.21 -9.28 5.29
CA LEU A 139 -4.66 -9.33 5.45
C LEU A 139 -5.36 -8.97 4.15
N THR A 140 -6.30 -9.83 3.74
CA THR A 140 -7.15 -9.65 2.57
C THR A 140 -8.63 -9.63 2.97
N PRO A 141 -9.51 -8.99 2.16
CA PRO A 141 -10.94 -8.93 2.47
C PRO A 141 -11.56 -10.32 2.58
N TYR A 142 -12.56 -10.48 3.45
CA TYR A 142 -13.37 -11.70 3.44
C TYR A 142 -13.97 -11.92 2.03
N PRO A 143 -13.85 -13.14 1.48
CA PRO A 143 -14.40 -13.45 0.16
C PRO A 143 -15.93 -13.46 0.20
N GLY A 144 -16.55 -13.11 -0.93
CA GLY A 144 -18.00 -13.13 -1.12
C GLY A 144 -18.68 -11.77 -0.97
N SER A 145 -19.91 -11.72 -1.48
CA SER A 145 -20.76 -10.51 -1.51
C SER A 145 -21.77 -10.47 -0.36
N TYR A 146 -22.21 -11.63 0.13
CA TYR A 146 -23.15 -11.77 1.23
C TYR A 146 -22.40 -12.12 2.51
N LEU A 147 -21.96 -11.08 3.21
CA LEU A 147 -21.21 -11.20 4.45
C LEU A 147 -22.07 -10.74 5.63
N PRO A 148 -21.99 -11.40 6.80
CA PRO A 148 -22.51 -10.86 8.05
C PRO A 148 -21.94 -9.46 8.31
N GLU A 149 -22.68 -8.64 9.05
CA GLU A 149 -22.38 -7.22 9.27
C GLU A 149 -20.95 -6.97 9.78
N ASN A 150 -20.51 -7.73 10.78
CA ASN A 150 -19.15 -7.61 11.31
C ASN A 150 -18.05 -7.84 10.25
N LYS A 151 -18.24 -8.78 9.33
CA LYS A 151 -17.30 -9.03 8.22
C LYS A 151 -17.39 -7.95 7.14
N ARG A 152 -18.56 -7.35 6.93
CA ARG A 152 -18.72 -6.19 6.04
C ARG A 152 -18.01 -4.96 6.59
N ILE A 153 -18.13 -4.71 7.90
CA ILE A 153 -17.42 -3.64 8.60
C ILE A 153 -15.90 -3.84 8.45
N PHE A 154 -15.38 -5.02 8.78
CA PHE A 154 -13.96 -5.32 8.59
C PHE A 154 -13.49 -5.14 7.15
N LYS A 155 -14.26 -5.64 6.17
CA LYS A 155 -13.97 -5.48 4.74
C LYS A 155 -13.93 -4.01 4.32
N TYR A 156 -14.82 -3.17 4.86
CA TYR A 156 -14.81 -1.72 4.62
C TYR A 156 -13.51 -1.10 5.15
N TRP A 157 -13.17 -1.31 6.43
CA TRP A 157 -11.92 -0.82 7.04
C TRP A 157 -10.67 -1.22 6.26
N LEU A 158 -10.59 -2.50 5.88
CA LEU A 158 -9.47 -3.01 5.10
C LEU A 158 -9.40 -2.37 3.71
N SER A 159 -10.54 -2.16 3.06
CA SER A 159 -10.60 -1.47 1.76
C SER A 159 -10.12 -0.03 1.86
N ARG A 160 -10.46 0.69 2.95
CA ARG A 160 -9.99 2.06 3.18
C ARG A 160 -8.48 2.14 3.30
N ALA A 161 -7.89 1.26 4.12
CA ALA A 161 -6.44 1.18 4.27
C ALA A 161 -5.77 0.84 2.93
N ARG A 162 -6.41 0.00 2.10
CA ARG A 162 -5.90 -0.36 0.77
C ARG A 162 -5.98 0.79 -0.25
N CYS A 163 -6.93 1.72 -0.13
CA CYS A 163 -7.05 2.84 -1.07
C CYS A 163 -5.78 3.72 -1.13
N VAL A 164 -4.90 3.68 -0.12
CA VAL A 164 -3.63 4.41 -0.14
C VAL A 164 -2.72 4.01 -1.32
N ILE A 165 -2.59 2.72 -1.64
CA ILE A 165 -1.72 2.26 -2.72
C ILE A 165 -2.34 2.55 -4.10
N GLU A 166 -3.66 2.44 -4.21
CA GLU A 166 -4.39 2.85 -5.41
C GLU A 166 -4.22 4.35 -5.67
N ASN A 167 -4.32 5.17 -4.62
CA ASN A 167 -4.06 6.61 -4.68
C ASN A 167 -2.60 6.93 -5.02
N ALA A 168 -1.63 6.22 -4.46
CA ALA A 168 -0.21 6.38 -4.80
C ALA A 168 0.03 6.12 -6.29
N PHE A 169 -0.56 5.06 -6.84
CA PHE A 169 -0.55 4.78 -8.28
C PHE A 169 -1.27 5.85 -9.10
N GLY A 170 -2.37 6.41 -8.59
CA GLY A 170 -3.10 7.52 -9.18
C GLY A 170 -2.26 8.80 -9.26
N ILE A 171 -1.56 9.15 -8.18
CA ILE A 171 -0.63 10.29 -8.12
C ILE A 171 0.49 10.08 -9.15
N LEU A 172 1.11 8.90 -9.14
CA LEU A 172 2.19 8.54 -10.06
C LEU A 172 1.75 8.73 -11.53
N ALA A 173 0.60 8.18 -11.93
CA ALA A 173 0.10 8.29 -13.30
C ALA A 173 -0.38 9.72 -13.66
N THR A 174 -0.84 10.48 -12.67
CA THR A 174 -1.29 11.85 -12.89
C THR A 174 -0.10 12.78 -13.09
N LYS A 175 0.96 12.64 -12.30
CA LYS A 175 2.17 13.48 -12.38
C LYS A 175 3.08 13.06 -13.53
N PHE A 176 3.29 11.76 -13.70
CA PHE A 176 4.07 11.21 -14.80
C PHE A 176 3.13 10.73 -15.89
N ARG A 177 2.69 11.68 -16.74
CA ARG A 177 1.69 11.43 -17.80
C ARG A 177 2.07 10.32 -18.79
N ILE A 178 3.34 9.89 -18.80
CA ILE A 178 3.82 8.73 -19.56
C ILE A 178 3.03 7.46 -19.27
N PHE A 179 2.48 7.29 -18.05
CA PHE A 179 1.65 6.14 -17.69
C PHE A 179 0.19 6.22 -18.17
N ARG A 180 -0.25 7.34 -18.74
CA ARG A 180 -1.63 7.52 -19.22
C ARG A 180 -1.87 6.91 -20.60
N ARG A 181 -0.79 6.54 -21.31
CA ARG A 181 -0.82 5.93 -22.64
C ARG A 181 0.14 4.73 -22.66
N PRO A 182 -0.06 3.77 -23.57
CA PRO A 182 0.91 2.71 -23.78
C PRO A 182 2.31 3.28 -24.05
N ILE A 183 3.30 2.84 -23.27
CA ILE A 183 4.68 3.27 -23.44
C ILE A 183 5.25 2.55 -24.67
N ILE A 184 5.70 3.33 -25.65
CA ILE A 184 6.32 2.82 -26.89
C ILE A 184 7.83 2.67 -26.62
N ALA A 185 8.21 1.54 -26.03
CA ALA A 185 9.60 1.21 -25.75
C ALA A 185 9.78 -0.31 -25.54
N LYS A 186 11.03 -0.77 -25.57
CA LYS A 186 11.38 -2.13 -25.15
C LYS A 186 11.13 -2.32 -23.65
N VAL A 187 10.88 -3.56 -23.23
CA VAL A 187 10.53 -3.95 -21.85
C VAL A 187 11.53 -3.42 -20.82
N GLU A 188 12.84 -3.48 -21.14
CA GLU A 188 13.90 -3.01 -20.25
C GLU A 188 13.83 -1.49 -20.04
N LYS A 189 13.47 -0.75 -21.10
CA LYS A 189 13.32 0.70 -21.02
C LYS A 189 12.03 1.09 -20.29
N VAL A 190 10.93 0.35 -20.50
CA VAL A 190 9.69 0.52 -19.72
C VAL A 190 9.96 0.31 -18.23
N THR A 191 10.70 -0.75 -17.87
CA THR A 191 11.10 -1.05 -16.48
C THR A 191 11.89 0.10 -15.87
N ARG A 192 12.90 0.63 -16.58
CA ARG A 192 13.70 1.78 -16.12
C ARG A 192 12.90 3.07 -15.98
N ILE A 193 11.94 3.32 -16.87
CA ILE A 193 11.01 4.45 -16.76
C ILE A 193 10.17 4.32 -15.49
N THR A 194 9.62 3.12 -15.24
CA THR A 194 8.84 2.84 -14.03
C THR A 194 9.66 3.05 -12.77
N GLN A 195 10.86 2.48 -12.70
CA GLN A 195 11.82 2.70 -11.61
C GLN A 195 12.08 4.19 -11.36
N ALA A 196 12.45 4.93 -12.41
CA ALA A 196 12.75 6.35 -12.30
C ALA A 196 11.54 7.17 -11.81
N ALA A 197 10.33 6.84 -12.26
CA ALA A 197 9.13 7.53 -11.84
C ALA A 197 8.76 7.24 -10.38
N CYS A 198 8.85 5.99 -9.93
CA CYS A 198 8.58 5.63 -8.54
C CYS A 198 9.55 6.31 -7.57
N VAL A 199 10.85 6.34 -7.87
CA VAL A 199 11.82 7.00 -7.00
C VAL A 199 11.63 8.53 -7.00
N LEU A 200 11.32 9.14 -8.15
CA LEU A 200 11.00 10.57 -8.22
C LEU A 200 9.69 10.92 -7.50
N HIS A 201 8.70 10.02 -7.52
CA HIS A 201 7.47 10.18 -6.75
C HIS A 201 7.78 10.32 -5.26
N ASN A 202 8.54 9.39 -4.70
CA ASN A 202 8.93 9.45 -3.30
C ASN A 202 9.78 10.68 -2.98
N TYR A 203 10.77 10.99 -3.82
CA TYR A 203 11.59 12.19 -3.66
C TYR A 203 10.74 13.46 -3.52
N LEU A 204 9.82 13.67 -4.48
CA LEU A 204 8.93 14.83 -4.46
C LEU A 204 7.97 14.80 -3.27
N LYS A 205 7.45 13.62 -2.91
CA LYS A 205 6.56 13.49 -1.75
C LYS A 205 7.25 13.81 -0.43
N ILE A 206 8.46 13.31 -0.22
CA ILE A 206 9.24 13.55 0.99
C ILE A 206 9.63 15.02 1.10
N LEU A 207 10.04 15.67 0.00
CA LEU A 207 10.31 17.11 0.01
C LEU A 207 9.08 17.93 0.41
N GLU A 208 7.90 17.59 -0.10
CA GLU A 208 6.66 18.28 0.27
C GLU A 208 6.25 18.13 1.74
N MET A 209 6.69 17.07 2.43
CA MET A 209 6.41 16.91 3.85
C MET A 209 7.03 18.01 4.70
N HIS A 210 8.14 18.59 4.23
CA HIS A 210 8.83 19.70 4.88
C HIS A 210 8.20 21.06 4.57
N CYS A 211 7.21 21.10 3.66
CA CYS A 211 6.48 22.31 3.32
C CYS A 211 5.13 22.39 4.07
N PRO A 212 4.66 23.60 4.42
CA PRO A 212 3.30 23.82 4.89
C PRO A 212 2.27 23.25 3.90
N VAL A 213 1.14 22.76 4.41
CA VAL A 213 0.08 22.13 3.60
C VAL A 213 -0.39 23.03 2.47
N SER A 214 -0.48 24.34 2.70
CA SER A 214 -0.86 25.35 1.71
C SER A 214 0.15 25.55 0.57
N ALA A 215 1.40 25.12 0.75
CA ALA A 215 2.48 25.28 -0.23
C ALA A 215 2.77 24.01 -1.03
N ARG A 216 2.02 22.92 -0.80
CA ARG A 216 2.19 21.64 -1.51
C ARG A 216 1.66 21.74 -2.95
N LEU A 217 2.44 21.29 -3.92
CA LEU A 217 2.17 21.31 -5.37
C LEU A 217 2.13 19.92 -6.02
N TYR A 218 2.94 18.98 -5.54
CA TYR A 218 2.98 17.60 -5.97
C TYR A 218 1.76 16.81 -5.48
N CYS A 219 1.33 16.95 -4.24
CA CYS A 219 0.10 16.32 -3.75
C CYS A 219 -0.64 17.28 -2.82
N PRO A 220 -1.30 18.31 -3.38
CA PRO A 220 -2.06 19.28 -2.60
C PRO A 220 -3.28 18.65 -1.91
N PRO A 221 -3.87 19.33 -0.91
CA PRO A 221 -5.15 18.91 -0.30
C PRO A 221 -6.24 18.66 -1.35
N GLY A 222 -7.03 17.60 -1.15
CA GLY A 222 -8.11 17.20 -2.08
C GLY A 222 -7.64 16.54 -3.38
N PHE A 223 -6.33 16.28 -3.55
CA PHE A 223 -5.79 15.60 -4.74
C PHE A 223 -6.00 14.09 -4.74
N VAL A 224 -6.09 13.51 -3.55
CA VAL A 224 -6.38 12.09 -3.30
C VAL A 224 -7.77 11.97 -2.69
N ASP A 225 -8.34 10.77 -2.75
CA ASP A 225 -9.63 10.51 -2.12
C ASP A 225 -9.56 10.88 -0.62
N GLN A 226 -10.48 11.73 -0.19
CA GLN A 226 -10.66 12.12 1.21
C GLN A 226 -12.08 11.73 1.62
N GLU A 227 -12.19 10.98 2.71
CA GLU A 227 -13.46 10.78 3.41
C GLU A 227 -13.63 11.82 4.51
N ASP A 228 -14.87 12.08 4.92
CA ASP A 228 -15.15 13.02 6.00
C ASP A 228 -14.60 12.46 7.33
N THR A 229 -13.53 13.09 7.83
CA THR A 229 -12.88 12.73 9.09
C THR A 229 -13.83 12.78 10.29
N LYS A 230 -14.89 13.61 10.28
CA LYS A 230 -15.88 13.65 11.36
C LYS A 230 -16.74 12.39 11.38
N GLU A 231 -17.20 11.96 10.21
CA GLU A 231 -18.01 10.75 10.06
C GLU A 231 -17.20 9.53 10.53
N VAL A 232 -15.91 9.47 10.20
CA VAL A 232 -15.00 8.42 10.67
C VAL A 232 -14.83 8.44 12.20
N GLN A 233 -14.70 9.62 12.80
CA GLN A 233 -14.59 9.78 14.25
C GLN A 233 -15.87 9.33 14.96
N GLU A 234 -17.04 9.67 14.43
CA GLU A 234 -18.34 9.25 14.96
C GLU A 234 -18.55 7.74 14.82
N TYR A 235 -18.22 7.16 13.66
CA TYR A 235 -18.27 5.71 13.46
C TYR A 235 -17.33 4.95 14.38
N MET A 236 -16.11 5.43 14.58
CA MET A 236 -15.20 4.80 15.53
C MET A 236 -15.66 4.95 16.96
N THR A 237 -16.16 6.13 17.34
CA THR A 237 -16.77 6.34 18.65
C THR A 237 -17.88 5.33 18.87
N ALA A 238 -18.76 5.12 17.89
CA ALA A 238 -19.80 4.10 17.97
C ALA A 238 -19.21 2.68 18.06
N TYR A 239 -18.21 2.35 17.25
CA TYR A 239 -17.60 1.01 17.19
C TYR A 239 -16.88 0.64 18.50
N VAL A 240 -15.97 1.48 19.00
CA VAL A 240 -15.23 1.19 20.25
C VAL A 240 -16.14 1.17 21.48
N ASN A 241 -17.26 1.90 21.43
CA ASN A 241 -18.26 1.87 22.50
C ASN A 241 -19.33 0.77 22.32
N SER A 242 -19.25 -0.04 21.26
CA SER A 242 -20.19 -1.15 21.01
C SER A 242 -19.47 -2.45 20.66
N ILE A 243 -19.30 -2.76 19.37
CA ILE A 243 -18.79 -4.04 18.87
C ILE A 243 -17.30 -4.24 19.21
N GLY A 244 -16.52 -3.15 19.22
CA GLY A 244 -15.12 -3.14 19.61
C GLY A 244 -14.89 -2.92 21.10
N ALA A 245 -15.96 -2.89 21.91
CA ALA A 245 -15.86 -2.63 23.33
C ALA A 245 -15.07 -3.72 24.06
N VAL A 246 -14.05 -3.30 24.80
CA VAL A 246 -13.28 -4.19 25.69
C VAL A 246 -13.72 -3.99 27.15
N PRO A 247 -13.78 -5.04 27.99
CA PRO A 247 -14.38 -4.96 29.32
C PRO A 247 -13.81 -3.90 30.25
N TRP A 248 -12.51 -3.61 30.13
CA TRP A 248 -11.77 -2.70 31.01
C TRP A 248 -11.74 -1.24 30.53
N GLN A 249 -12.33 -0.92 29.37
CA GLN A 249 -12.22 0.41 28.78
C GLN A 249 -12.83 1.51 29.65
N LYS A 250 -13.84 1.18 30.48
CA LYS A 250 -14.51 2.13 31.39
C LYS A 250 -13.72 2.39 32.68
N ASP A 251 -12.84 1.48 33.06
CA ASP A 251 -12.09 1.57 34.33
C ASP A 251 -11.00 2.65 34.28
N HIS A 252 -10.64 3.11 33.07
CA HIS A 252 -9.53 4.02 32.82
C HIS A 252 -9.95 5.39 32.26
N ILE A 253 -11.26 5.68 32.15
CA ILE A 253 -11.76 6.95 31.58
C ILE A 253 -11.79 8.07 32.62
N HIS A 254 -11.76 7.73 33.91
CA HIS A 254 -11.86 8.67 35.03
C HIS A 254 -10.58 8.77 35.88
N SER A 255 -9.46 8.22 35.42
CA SER A 255 -8.18 8.17 36.15
C SER A 255 -7.15 9.25 35.76
N THR A 256 -7.59 10.30 35.05
CA THR A 256 -6.84 11.55 34.79
C THR A 256 -7.68 12.74 35.18
#